data_AF-R1HAV3-F1
#
_entry.id   AF-R1HAV3-F1
#
_cell.length_a   1.000
_cell.length_b   1.000
_cell.length_c   1.000
_cell.angle_alpha   90.00
_cell.angle_beta   90.00
_cell.angle_gamma   90.00
#
_symmetry.space_group_name_H-M   'P 1'
#
loop_
_entity.id
_entity.type
_entity.pdbx_description
1 polymer ?
#
loop_
_entity_poly.entity_id
_entity_poly.type
_entity_poly.pdbx_seq_one_letter_code
_entity_poly.pdbx_strand_id
1 'polypeptide(L)'
;MKLELLRSLLDELSMVPTPVKREPNLFSIGARGHYENPISDLLAFFLCPNADHNLDSLVLETLLECLPEGAQLSASLINDPQREVTTHTNSRLDLLLESEEWVMALENKIWHHQNNPFSDYEAFLAKHYRDKRKLLLVLSPSGKSPIGWYGVAYHDFLNRLSPKLGQAFVTTPFNKWLILLREFLLHLESLMAVSDIPTPTTNFVLSHLNEIQQIQDMKNSVVRDLQTQCVRYLEQHFSEQELNVSTKINTWYGYPALRFGFKHWVSDSDVVLFLDGREGHRFAVNYYACDLKGDIQHQAAYEALYQVECSEQWQERANTVACFKLLLNDITPEAMFVEVARHLAMLDIFESKIRSKWA
;
A
#
# COMPACT_ATOMS: atom_id res chain seq x y z
N MET A 1 -12.40 -9.14 -31.45
CA MET A 1 -11.24 -8.24 -31.59
C MET A 1 -10.21 -8.90 -32.50
N LYS A 2 -9.58 -8.16 -33.43
CA LYS A 2 -8.53 -8.73 -34.30
C LYS A 2 -7.25 -8.93 -33.50
N LEU A 3 -6.54 -10.04 -33.68
CA LEU A 3 -5.30 -10.37 -32.94
C LEU A 3 -4.22 -9.29 -33.09
N GLU A 4 -4.16 -8.64 -34.25
CA GLU A 4 -3.25 -7.54 -34.53
C GLU A 4 -3.53 -6.31 -33.65
N LEU A 5 -4.81 -6.01 -33.41
CA LEU A 5 -5.22 -4.90 -32.53
C LEU A 5 -4.81 -5.17 -31.08
N LEU A 6 -4.95 -6.43 -30.64
CA LEU A 6 -4.53 -6.84 -29.30
C LEU A 6 -3.02 -6.69 -29.12
N ARG A 7 -2.22 -7.11 -30.12
CA ARG A 7 -0.77 -6.97 -30.08
C ARG A 7 -0.35 -5.51 -30.02
N SER A 8 -0.93 -4.65 -30.87
CA SER A 8 -0.67 -3.20 -30.83
C SER A 8 -0.97 -2.61 -29.44
N LEU A 9 -2.11 -2.96 -28.85
CA LEU A 9 -2.46 -2.47 -27.52
C LEU A 9 -1.45 -2.91 -26.44
N LEU A 10 -0.98 -4.16 -26.49
CA LEU A 10 0.02 -4.68 -25.56
C LEU A 10 1.39 -4.00 -25.76
N ASP A 11 1.78 -3.76 -27.01
CA ASP A 11 3.01 -3.05 -27.34
C ASP A 11 2.96 -1.60 -26.83
N GLU A 12 1.87 -0.88 -27.07
CA GLU A 12 1.66 0.47 -26.56
C GLU A 12 1.62 0.52 -25.03
N LEU A 13 0.94 -0.44 -24.39
CA LEU A 13 0.91 -0.57 -22.93
C LEU A 13 2.31 -0.77 -22.33
N SER A 14 3.20 -1.49 -23.03
CA SER A 14 4.59 -1.69 -22.57
C SER A 14 5.45 -0.42 -22.62
N MET A 15 5.01 0.59 -23.38
CA MET A 15 5.73 1.86 -23.59
C MET A 15 5.25 2.98 -22.68
N VAL A 16 4.06 2.86 -22.06
CA VAL A 16 3.57 3.88 -21.13
C VAL A 16 4.25 3.75 -19.75
N PRO A 17 4.61 4.86 -19.10
CA PRO A 17 5.20 4.82 -17.77
C PRO A 17 4.30 4.09 -16.76
N THR A 18 4.88 3.24 -15.92
CA THR A 18 4.13 2.59 -14.86
C THR A 18 3.82 3.58 -13.74
N PRO A 19 2.66 3.45 -13.06
CA PRO A 19 2.39 4.21 -11.85
C PRO A 19 3.50 4.00 -10.83
N VAL A 20 4.00 5.08 -10.23
CA VAL A 20 5.02 4.99 -9.21
C VAL A 20 4.36 4.54 -7.92
N LYS A 21 4.72 3.35 -7.43
CA LYS A 21 4.27 2.91 -6.11
C LYS A 21 5.08 3.66 -5.05
N ARG A 22 4.45 4.62 -4.37
CA ARG A 22 5.08 5.27 -3.21
C ARG A 22 5.29 4.28 -2.09
N GLU A 23 6.41 4.45 -1.39
CA GLU A 23 6.66 3.79 -0.12
C GLU A 23 5.55 4.19 0.87
N PRO A 24 4.83 3.21 1.45
CA PRO A 24 3.91 3.50 2.55
C PRO A 24 4.69 4.06 3.74
N ASN A 25 4.20 5.15 4.32
CA ASN A 25 4.72 5.69 5.59
C ASN A 25 3.69 5.49 6.71
N LEU A 26 4.14 5.64 7.97
CA LEU A 26 3.35 5.50 9.19
C LEU A 26 2.03 6.29 9.13
N PHE A 27 2.06 7.51 8.58
CA PHE A 27 0.89 8.38 8.49
C PHE A 27 -0.12 7.93 7.43
N SER A 28 0.36 7.33 6.34
CA SER A 28 -0.49 6.76 5.29
C SER A 28 -1.24 5.49 5.72
N ILE A 29 -0.74 4.78 6.72
CA ILE A 29 -1.32 3.52 7.22
C ILE A 29 -2.32 3.78 8.36
N GLY A 30 -1.98 4.64 9.32
CA GLY A 30 -2.68 4.72 10.60
C GLY A 30 -3.17 6.10 11.04
N ALA A 31 -2.91 7.17 10.30
CA ALA A 31 -3.22 8.54 10.73
C ALA A 31 -4.22 9.25 9.82
N ARG A 32 -4.91 10.26 10.37
CA ARG A 32 -5.70 11.22 9.57
C ARG A 32 -4.77 12.24 8.87
N GLY A 33 -3.81 11.73 8.09
CA GLY A 33 -2.63 12.45 7.60
C GLY A 33 -2.85 13.60 6.60
N HIS A 34 -4.07 14.06 6.37
CA HIS A 34 -4.32 15.20 5.47
C HIS A 34 -4.87 16.43 6.22
N TYR A 35 -5.05 16.33 7.54
CA TYR A 35 -5.48 17.46 8.35
C TYR A 35 -4.29 18.35 8.72
N GLU A 36 -4.49 19.65 8.60
CA GLU A 36 -3.48 20.66 8.88
C GLU A 36 -3.05 20.64 10.36
N ASN A 37 -4.01 20.48 11.29
CA ASN A 37 -3.73 20.47 12.73
C ASN A 37 -2.71 19.39 13.14
N PRO A 38 -2.93 18.07 12.89
CA PRO A 38 -1.92 17.06 13.18
C PRO A 38 -0.53 17.31 12.55
N ILE A 39 -0.47 17.99 11.40
CA ILE A 39 0.82 18.34 10.78
C ILE A 39 1.46 19.50 11.54
N SER A 40 0.68 20.49 11.97
CA SER A 40 1.15 21.55 12.86
C SER A 40 1.63 21.00 14.21
N ASP A 41 1.04 19.92 14.73
CA ASP A 41 1.52 19.22 15.94
C ASP A 41 2.94 18.68 15.74
N LEU A 42 3.19 18.01 14.62
CA LEU A 42 4.49 17.43 14.29
C LEU A 42 5.52 18.51 13.96
N LEU A 43 5.12 19.56 13.22
CA LEU A 43 5.96 20.72 12.97
C LEU A 43 6.36 21.39 14.28
N ALA A 44 5.43 21.64 15.21
CA ALA A 44 5.73 22.20 16.52
C ALA A 44 6.77 21.35 17.27
N PHE A 45 6.59 20.03 17.28
CA PHE A 45 7.53 19.13 17.94
C PHE A 45 8.93 19.18 17.32
N PHE A 46 9.05 19.06 15.99
CA PHE A 46 10.33 19.03 15.30
C PHE A 46 11.01 20.40 15.18
N LEU A 47 10.26 21.50 15.22
CA LEU A 47 10.79 22.86 15.21
C LEU A 47 11.29 23.32 16.59
N CYS A 48 11.03 22.57 17.67
CA CYS A 48 11.47 22.92 19.01
C CYS A 48 12.87 22.35 19.28
N PRO A 49 13.95 23.16 19.32
CA PRO A 49 15.31 22.63 19.48
C PRO A 49 15.53 21.86 20.78
N ASN A 50 14.73 22.18 21.82
CA ASN A 50 14.82 21.60 23.16
C ASN A 50 13.85 20.43 23.38
N ALA A 51 13.08 20.02 22.37
CA ALA A 51 12.20 18.86 22.50
C ALA A 51 13.02 17.56 22.56
N ASP A 52 12.40 16.48 23.08
CA ASP A 52 13.01 15.16 23.28
C ASP A 52 13.25 14.39 21.96
N HIS A 53 13.56 15.08 20.85
CA HIS A 53 13.91 14.49 19.58
C HIS A 53 15.40 14.38 19.30
N ASN A 54 16.29 15.05 20.05
CA ASN A 54 17.75 14.99 19.87
C ASN A 54 18.21 15.30 18.42
N LEU A 55 17.61 16.30 17.80
CA LEU A 55 18.00 16.81 16.47
C LEU A 55 18.45 18.27 16.56
N ASP A 56 18.60 18.79 17.78
CA ASP A 56 18.91 20.17 18.09
C ASP A 56 18.06 21.14 17.24
N SER A 57 18.66 22.21 16.76
CA SER A 57 18.01 23.24 15.93
C SER A 57 17.87 22.86 14.45
N LEU A 58 18.20 21.63 14.02
CA LEU A 58 18.32 21.25 12.61
C LEU A 58 17.09 21.63 11.75
N VAL A 59 15.88 21.35 12.23
CA VAL A 59 14.64 21.63 11.49
C VAL A 59 14.32 23.12 11.51
N LEU A 60 14.50 23.79 12.65
CA LEU A 60 14.26 25.22 12.80
C LEU A 60 15.23 26.06 11.96
N GLU A 61 16.52 25.73 11.98
CA GLU A 61 17.54 26.32 11.11
C GLU A 61 17.15 26.19 9.64
N THR A 62 16.70 25.00 9.25
CA THR A 62 16.29 24.76 7.86
C THR A 62 15.10 25.62 7.46
N LEU A 63 14.13 25.80 8.35
CA LEU A 63 12.98 26.67 8.12
C LEU A 63 13.40 28.14 8.00
N LEU A 64 14.30 28.60 8.88
CA LEU A 64 14.83 29.97 8.84
C LEU A 64 15.64 30.22 7.57
N GLU A 65 16.41 29.25 7.09
CA GLU A 65 17.16 29.32 5.83
C GLU A 65 16.26 29.46 4.58
N CYS A 66 14.96 29.15 4.68
CA CYS A 66 13.99 29.43 3.63
C CYS A 66 13.57 30.91 3.57
N LEU A 67 13.87 31.71 4.60
CA LEU A 67 13.51 33.12 4.68
C LEU A 67 14.64 34.03 4.19
N PRO A 68 14.33 35.20 3.59
CA PRO A 68 15.32 36.22 3.33
C PRO A 68 16.04 36.65 4.61
N GLU A 69 17.38 36.65 4.59
CA GLU A 69 18.25 36.91 5.75
C GLU A 69 18.08 35.94 6.94
N GLY A 70 17.25 34.91 6.82
CA GLY A 70 16.94 34.03 7.95
C GLY A 70 18.12 33.19 8.41
N ALA A 71 19.10 32.94 7.54
CA ALA A 71 20.37 32.29 7.91
C ALA A 71 21.22 33.08 8.93
N GLN A 72 20.92 34.38 9.15
CA GLN A 72 21.59 35.20 10.15
C GLN A 72 20.89 35.16 11.51
N LEU A 73 19.68 34.60 11.58
CA LEU A 73 18.88 34.55 12.80
C LEU A 73 19.31 33.36 13.66
N SER A 74 19.31 33.55 14.99
CA SER A 74 19.52 32.44 15.92
C SER A 74 18.35 31.46 15.87
N ALA A 75 18.63 30.18 15.65
CA ALA A 75 17.66 29.09 15.72
C ALA A 75 17.47 28.59 17.17
N SER A 76 17.18 29.52 18.07
CA SER A 76 16.90 29.24 19.49
C SER A 76 15.53 29.78 19.87
N LEU A 77 14.82 29.02 20.71
CA LEU A 77 13.51 29.41 21.24
C LEU A 77 13.58 29.59 22.75
N ILE A 78 12.90 30.60 23.26
CA ILE A 78 12.79 30.87 24.70
C ILE A 78 11.63 30.11 25.36
N ASN A 79 10.66 29.69 24.54
CA ASN A 79 9.49 28.91 24.93
C ASN A 79 9.25 27.81 23.90
N ASP A 80 8.60 26.72 24.31
CA ASP A 80 8.11 25.71 23.37
C ASP A 80 7.14 26.35 22.34
N PRO A 81 7.14 25.87 21.08
CA PRO A 81 6.21 26.30 20.05
C PRO A 81 4.76 26.28 20.53
N GLN A 82 4.08 27.42 20.45
CA GLN A 82 2.68 27.52 20.83
C GLN A 82 1.80 27.26 19.63
N ARG A 83 0.80 26.39 19.79
CA ARG A 83 -0.15 26.09 18.71
C ARG A 83 -1.49 26.75 18.90
N GLU A 84 -2.16 26.99 17.78
CA GLU A 84 -3.55 27.46 17.71
C GLU A 84 -3.80 28.67 18.64
N VAL A 85 -2.84 29.60 18.66
CA VAL A 85 -2.81 30.77 19.55
C VAL A 85 -3.98 31.68 19.21
N THR A 86 -4.85 31.89 20.20
CA THR A 86 -6.06 32.69 20.02
C THR A 86 -5.73 34.18 20.11
N THR A 87 -6.16 34.94 19.11
CA THR A 87 -5.97 36.40 19.09
C THR A 87 -7.09 37.14 19.80
N HIS A 88 -6.97 38.47 19.86
CA HIS A 88 -7.99 39.36 20.39
C HIS A 88 -9.32 39.35 19.62
N THR A 89 -9.36 38.87 18.37
CA THR A 89 -10.60 38.72 17.58
C THR A 89 -11.12 37.28 17.54
N ASN A 90 -10.58 36.39 18.40
CA ASN A 90 -10.92 34.97 18.48
C ASN A 90 -10.55 34.16 17.23
N SER A 91 -9.62 34.67 16.41
CA SER A 91 -8.96 33.88 15.38
C SER A 91 -7.83 33.04 15.98
N ARG A 92 -7.32 32.04 15.24
CA ARG A 92 -6.33 31.07 15.75
C ARG A 92 -5.16 30.97 14.79
N LEU A 93 -3.98 31.39 15.25
CA LEU A 93 -2.72 31.23 14.54
C LEU A 93 -2.22 29.80 14.69
N ASP A 94 -1.84 29.14 13.59
CA ASP A 94 -1.44 27.73 13.62
C ASP A 94 -0.24 27.48 14.55
N LEU A 95 0.85 28.25 14.37
CA LEU A 95 2.06 28.16 15.18
C LEU A 95 2.66 29.54 15.49
N LEU A 96 3.10 29.71 16.74
CA LEU A 96 3.88 30.86 17.20
C LEU A 96 5.20 30.37 17.79
N LEU A 97 6.31 30.84 17.23
CA LEU A 97 7.66 30.55 17.68
C LEU A 97 8.29 31.82 18.23
N GLU A 98 8.92 31.74 19.40
CA GLU A 98 9.49 32.90 20.06
C GLU A 98 10.96 32.67 20.42
N SER A 99 11.83 33.52 19.90
CA SER A 99 13.25 33.64 20.23
C SER A 99 13.48 34.89 21.09
N GLU A 100 14.72 35.13 21.55
CA GLU A 100 15.10 36.39 22.19
C GLU A 100 14.95 37.58 21.23
N GLU A 101 15.35 37.43 19.97
CA GLU A 101 15.43 38.53 19.01
C GLU A 101 14.22 38.64 18.07
N TRP A 102 13.50 37.54 17.88
CA TRP A 102 12.44 37.45 16.89
C TRP A 102 11.23 36.66 17.40
N VAL A 103 10.07 36.94 16.80
CA VAL A 103 8.85 36.15 16.96
C VAL A 103 8.32 35.79 15.57
N MET A 104 7.95 34.54 15.37
CA MET A 104 7.41 34.04 14.11
C MET A 104 5.96 33.62 14.28
N ALA A 105 5.09 34.20 13.47
CA ALA A 105 3.77 33.65 13.20
C ALA A 105 3.88 32.77 11.95
N LEU A 106 3.57 31.49 12.09
CA LEU A 106 3.61 30.51 11.02
C LEU A 106 2.20 29.96 10.80
N GLU A 107 1.66 30.24 9.63
CA GLU A 107 0.42 29.65 9.14
C GLU A 107 0.75 28.44 8.26
N ASN A 108 0.28 27.27 8.66
CA ASN A 108 0.49 26.02 7.95
C ASN A 108 -0.71 25.73 7.05
N LYS A 109 -0.46 25.46 5.77
CA LYS A 109 -1.51 25.12 4.81
C LYS A 109 -1.13 23.88 4.04
N ILE A 110 -2.00 22.89 4.02
CA ILE A 110 -1.85 21.68 3.19
C ILE A 110 -2.66 21.83 1.90
N TRP A 111 -3.74 22.61 1.96
CA TRP A 111 -4.58 22.93 0.81
C TRP A 111 -4.41 24.39 0.34
N HIS A 112 -5.01 24.73 -0.81
CA HIS A 112 -4.73 26.01 -1.49
C HIS A 112 -5.59 27.21 -1.06
N HIS A 113 -6.56 27.05 -0.15
CA HIS A 113 -7.44 28.15 0.22
C HIS A 113 -6.85 28.99 1.36
N GLN A 114 -6.48 30.24 1.04
CA GLN A 114 -6.00 31.24 2.01
C GLN A 114 -7.14 32.21 2.33
N ASN A 115 -7.94 31.89 3.36
CA ASN A 115 -8.96 32.78 3.90
C ASN A 115 -8.71 33.01 5.39
N ASN A 116 -7.48 33.42 5.70
CA ASN A 116 -6.98 33.55 7.07
C ASN A 116 -6.91 35.04 7.46
N PRO A 117 -7.16 35.38 8.74
CA PRO A 117 -7.17 36.75 9.21
C PRO A 117 -5.74 37.29 9.47
N PHE A 118 -4.94 37.39 8.40
CA PHE A 118 -3.53 37.77 8.47
C PHE A 118 -3.29 39.12 9.18
N SER A 119 -4.13 40.12 8.92
CA SER A 119 -4.03 41.44 9.55
C SER A 119 -4.23 41.40 11.07
N ASP A 120 -5.02 40.45 11.56
CA ASP A 120 -5.25 40.25 12.99
C ASP A 120 -4.06 39.58 13.66
N TYR A 121 -3.40 38.63 12.99
CA TYR A 121 -2.15 38.03 13.44
C TYR A 121 -1.04 39.09 13.54
N GLU A 122 -0.92 39.96 12.54
CA GLU A 122 0.02 41.08 12.53
C GLU A 122 -0.21 42.03 13.71
N ALA A 123 -1.46 42.42 13.94
CA ALA A 123 -1.84 43.29 15.06
C ALA A 123 -1.56 42.62 16.41
N PHE A 124 -1.81 41.31 16.54
CA PHE A 124 -1.48 40.53 17.73
C PHE A 124 0.02 40.56 18.01
N LEU A 125 0.87 40.27 17.02
CA LEU A 125 2.32 40.28 17.18
C LEU A 125 2.85 41.68 17.51
N ALA A 126 2.35 42.71 16.83
CA ALA A 126 2.74 44.10 17.06
C ALA A 126 2.40 44.56 18.49
N LYS A 127 1.27 44.10 19.05
CA LYS A 127 0.83 44.46 20.40
C LYS A 127 1.66 43.76 21.48
N HIS A 128 1.93 42.47 21.32
CA HIS A 128 2.48 41.60 22.36
C HIS A 128 4.01 41.45 22.31
N TYR A 129 4.65 41.65 21.15
CA TYR A 129 6.08 41.42 20.95
C TYR A 129 6.78 42.65 20.36
N ARG A 130 6.62 43.82 20.98
CA ARG A 130 7.05 45.12 20.42
C ARG A 130 8.54 45.18 20.06
N ASP A 131 9.39 44.61 20.88
CA ASP A 131 10.85 44.74 20.77
C ASP A 131 11.52 43.67 19.90
N LYS A 132 10.74 42.70 19.38
CA LYS A 132 11.26 41.59 18.56
C LYS A 132 11.06 41.81 17.07
N ARG A 133 11.94 41.25 16.22
CA ARG A 133 11.70 41.15 14.76
C ARG A 133 10.49 40.25 14.52
N LYS A 134 9.53 40.68 13.69
CA LYS A 134 8.35 39.88 13.34
C LYS A 134 8.63 39.11 12.06
N LEU A 135 8.49 37.80 12.11
CA LEU A 135 8.56 36.91 10.96
C LEU A 135 7.16 36.41 10.69
N LEU A 136 6.61 36.72 9.54
CA LEU A 136 5.24 36.37 9.15
C LEU A 136 5.35 35.36 8.01
N LEU A 137 5.04 34.10 8.28
CA LEU A 137 5.33 32.97 7.39
C LEU A 137 4.06 32.18 7.03
N VAL A 138 3.90 31.90 5.74
CA VAL A 138 2.95 30.89 5.24
C VAL A 138 3.74 29.71 4.68
N LEU A 139 3.60 28.53 5.30
CA LEU A 139 4.14 27.27 4.78
C LEU A 139 3.03 26.54 4.01
N SER A 140 3.19 26.37 2.70
CA SER A 140 2.12 25.84 1.83
C SER A 140 2.65 25.07 0.62
N PRO A 141 1.83 24.30 -0.13
CA PRO A 141 2.32 23.58 -1.31
C PRO A 141 2.89 24.52 -2.39
N SER A 142 2.29 25.71 -2.54
CA SER A 142 2.63 26.64 -3.62
C SER A 142 3.62 27.73 -3.22
N GLY A 143 3.89 27.90 -1.92
CA GLY A 143 4.67 29.02 -1.40
C GLY A 143 4.04 30.39 -1.64
N LYS A 144 2.76 30.47 -2.00
CA LYS A 144 2.07 31.76 -2.14
C LYS A 144 1.75 32.34 -0.76
N SER A 145 1.88 33.65 -0.61
CA SER A 145 1.54 34.38 0.60
C SER A 145 0.84 35.70 0.29
N PRO A 146 0.11 36.30 1.25
CA PRO A 146 -0.34 37.69 1.14
C PRO A 146 0.85 38.66 1.20
N ILE A 147 0.61 39.90 0.80
CA ILE A 147 1.61 40.98 0.89
C ILE A 147 2.05 41.15 2.35
N GLY A 148 3.35 41.27 2.59
CA GLY A 148 3.92 41.40 3.94
C GLY A 148 4.26 40.07 4.63
N TRP A 149 3.83 38.94 4.07
CA TRP A 149 4.16 37.60 4.56
C TRP A 149 5.16 36.92 3.62
N TYR A 150 6.09 36.17 4.21
CA TYR A 150 6.96 35.25 3.48
C TYR A 150 6.17 33.98 3.15
N GLY A 151 6.17 33.60 1.88
CA GLY A 151 5.63 32.33 1.44
C GLY A 151 6.75 31.31 1.22
N VAL A 152 6.66 30.16 1.88
CA VAL A 152 7.61 29.05 1.71
C VAL A 152 6.86 27.86 1.14
N ALA A 153 7.34 27.35 0.00
CA ALA A 153 6.80 26.13 -0.56
C ALA A 153 7.30 24.92 0.24
N TYR A 154 6.42 23.96 0.52
CA TYR A 154 6.81 22.69 1.16
C TYR A 154 7.96 22.02 0.42
N HIS A 155 7.95 22.04 -0.91
CA HIS A 155 9.04 21.49 -1.72
C HIS A 155 10.40 22.14 -1.41
N ASP A 156 10.46 23.46 -1.24
CA ASP A 156 11.70 24.18 -0.93
C ASP A 156 12.21 23.84 0.48
N PHE A 157 11.32 23.75 1.45
CA PHE A 157 11.65 23.33 2.81
C PHE A 157 12.17 21.89 2.85
N LEU A 158 11.46 20.96 2.21
CA LEU A 158 11.81 19.53 2.16
C LEU A 158 13.15 19.30 1.44
N ASN A 159 13.41 19.99 0.32
CA ASN A 159 14.66 19.88 -0.42
C ASN A 159 15.88 20.31 0.39
N ARG A 160 15.72 21.25 1.32
CA ARG A 160 16.79 21.71 2.22
C ARG A 160 16.95 20.78 3.43
N LEU A 161 15.84 20.26 3.95
CA LEU A 161 15.85 19.42 5.15
C LEU A 161 16.35 18.00 4.87
N SER A 162 15.97 17.42 3.72
CA SER A 162 16.33 16.04 3.37
C SER A 162 17.83 15.76 3.37
N PRO A 163 18.71 16.59 2.77
CA PRO A 163 20.16 16.39 2.84
C PRO A 163 20.72 16.52 4.26
N LYS A 164 20.20 17.48 5.06
CA LYS A 164 20.63 17.67 6.46
C LYS A 164 20.24 16.49 7.33
N LEU A 165 19.03 15.96 7.14
CA LEU A 165 18.59 14.72 7.79
C LEU A 165 19.47 13.53 7.38
N GLY A 166 19.79 13.41 6.09
CA GLY A 166 20.71 12.39 5.59
C GLY A 166 22.10 12.46 6.24
N GLN A 167 22.64 13.67 6.40
CA GLN A 167 23.90 13.88 7.12
C GLN A 167 23.76 13.47 8.60
N ALA A 168 22.68 13.87 9.27
CA ALA A 168 22.42 13.52 10.67
C ALA A 168 22.32 12.00 10.88
N PHE A 169 21.72 11.26 9.95
CA PHE A 169 21.70 9.78 9.96
C PHE A 169 23.10 9.14 9.99
N VAL A 170 24.09 9.79 9.40
CA VAL A 170 25.47 9.28 9.31
C VAL A 170 26.30 9.72 10.52
N THR A 171 26.10 10.95 11.01
CA THR A 171 26.98 11.55 12.03
C THR A 171 26.50 11.42 13.45
N THR A 172 25.23 11.08 13.66
CA THR A 172 24.65 10.98 15.01
C THR A 172 24.36 9.52 15.38
N PRO A 173 24.40 9.15 16.67
CA PRO A 173 23.95 7.84 17.11
C PRO A 173 22.50 7.56 16.69
N PHE A 174 22.16 6.28 16.53
CA PHE A 174 20.81 5.89 16.17
C PHE A 174 19.77 6.50 17.12
N ASN A 175 18.82 7.22 16.51
CA ASN A 175 17.79 7.95 17.20
C ASN A 175 16.46 7.70 16.48
N LYS A 176 15.45 7.18 17.20
CA LYS A 176 14.13 6.89 16.62
C LYS A 176 13.50 8.11 15.95
N TRP A 177 13.85 9.32 16.39
CA TRP A 177 13.31 10.55 15.84
C TRP A 177 13.90 10.93 14.48
N LEU A 178 15.09 10.42 14.11
CA LEU A 178 15.57 10.49 12.72
C LEU A 178 14.64 9.72 11.78
N ILE A 179 14.23 8.53 12.20
CA ILE A 179 13.29 7.68 11.45
C ILE A 179 11.92 8.36 11.39
N LEU A 180 11.39 8.84 12.51
CA LEU A 180 10.08 9.49 12.54
C LEU A 180 10.05 10.83 11.77
N LEU A 181 11.15 11.60 11.79
CA LEU A 181 11.27 12.77 10.94
C LEU A 181 11.29 12.36 9.46
N ARG A 182 12.03 11.31 9.09
CA ARG A 182 12.02 10.78 7.72
C ARG A 182 10.62 10.37 7.27
N GLU A 183 9.90 9.63 8.11
CA GLU A 183 8.50 9.25 7.87
C GLU A 183 7.61 10.49 7.68
N PHE A 184 7.85 11.54 8.46
CA PHE A 184 7.11 12.78 8.35
C PHE A 184 7.43 13.54 7.04
N LEU A 185 8.70 13.58 6.61
CA LEU A 185 9.06 14.18 5.32
C LEU A 185 8.43 13.43 4.14
N LEU A 186 8.51 12.10 4.13
CA LEU A 186 7.86 11.27 3.12
C LEU A 186 6.34 11.48 3.08
N HIS A 187 5.74 11.72 4.24
CA HIS A 187 4.34 12.04 4.34
C HIS A 187 3.99 13.40 3.73
N LEU A 188 4.76 14.44 4.06
CA LEU A 188 4.60 15.77 3.45
C LEU A 188 4.81 15.71 1.93
N GLU A 189 5.86 15.04 1.45
CA GLU A 189 6.10 14.80 0.02
C GLU A 189 4.88 14.16 -0.65
N SER A 190 4.28 13.17 0.01
CA SER A 190 3.10 12.48 -0.50
C SER A 190 1.88 13.40 -0.63
N LEU A 191 1.64 14.27 0.35
CA LEU A 191 0.54 15.24 0.31
C LEU A 191 0.73 16.28 -0.79
N MET A 192 1.97 16.66 -1.09
CA MET A 192 2.29 17.68 -2.09
C MET A 192 2.22 17.16 -3.53
N ALA A 193 2.24 15.84 -3.70
CA ALA A 193 2.38 15.26 -5.02
C ALA A 193 1.03 15.09 -5.74
N VAL A 194 0.97 15.62 -6.97
CA VAL A 194 -0.27 15.83 -7.73
C VAL A 194 -0.94 14.52 -8.19
N SER A 195 -0.17 13.49 -8.54
CA SER A 195 -0.67 12.17 -8.94
C SER A 195 0.48 11.17 -9.01
N ASP A 196 0.25 9.93 -8.57
CA ASP A 196 1.16 8.78 -8.78
C ASP A 196 1.01 8.12 -10.15
N ILE A 197 -0.04 8.50 -10.89
CA ILE A 197 -0.31 8.01 -12.23
C ILE A 197 0.13 9.10 -13.22
N PRO A 198 1.14 8.84 -14.06
CA PRO A 198 1.58 9.77 -15.08
C PRO A 198 0.47 10.07 -16.09
N THR A 199 0.36 11.33 -16.52
CA THR A 199 -0.64 11.77 -17.50
C THR A 199 -0.67 10.92 -18.78
N PRO A 200 0.47 10.50 -19.37
CA PRO A 200 0.46 9.60 -20.53
C PRO A 200 -0.26 8.27 -20.24
N THR A 201 -0.02 7.70 -19.06
CA THR A 201 -0.66 6.45 -18.59
C THR A 201 -2.16 6.65 -18.38
N THR A 202 -2.55 7.75 -17.74
CA THR A 202 -3.97 8.11 -17.57
C THR A 202 -4.67 8.23 -18.91
N ASN A 203 -4.10 9.00 -19.84
CA ASN A 203 -4.68 9.21 -21.16
C ASN A 203 -4.80 7.89 -21.94
N PHE A 204 -3.75 7.06 -21.92
CA PHE A 204 -3.75 5.77 -22.60
C PHE A 204 -4.84 4.83 -22.07
N VAL A 205 -4.97 4.68 -20.74
CA VAL A 205 -5.99 3.82 -20.15
C VAL A 205 -7.39 4.35 -20.47
N LEU A 206 -7.62 5.65 -20.31
CA LEU A 206 -8.91 6.27 -20.58
C LEU A 206 -9.31 6.18 -22.07
N SER A 207 -8.35 6.23 -23.00
CA SER A 207 -8.63 6.09 -24.43
C SER A 207 -8.89 4.65 -24.89
N HIS A 208 -8.58 3.65 -24.06
CA HIS A 208 -8.67 2.23 -24.42
C HIS A 208 -9.57 1.40 -23.48
N LEU A 209 -10.48 2.03 -22.74
CA LEU A 209 -11.34 1.34 -21.76
C LEU A 209 -12.17 0.21 -22.39
N ASN A 210 -12.64 0.39 -23.61
CA ASN A 210 -13.45 -0.63 -24.31
C ASN A 210 -12.61 -1.86 -24.68
N GLU A 211 -11.41 -1.67 -25.23
CA GLU A 211 -10.48 -2.72 -25.58
C GLU A 211 -10.05 -3.50 -24.34
N ILE A 212 -9.74 -2.79 -23.25
CA ILE A 212 -9.41 -3.39 -21.95
C ILE A 212 -10.57 -4.25 -21.44
N GLN A 213 -11.82 -3.75 -21.52
CA GLN A 213 -13.00 -4.52 -21.12
C GLN A 213 -13.17 -5.78 -21.99
N GLN A 214 -13.00 -5.69 -23.31
CA GLN A 214 -13.07 -6.83 -24.21
C GLN A 214 -12.03 -7.91 -23.89
N ILE A 215 -10.81 -7.51 -23.51
CA ILE A 215 -9.76 -8.44 -23.08
C ILE A 215 -10.17 -9.15 -21.79
N GLN A 216 -10.73 -8.41 -20.83
CA GLN A 216 -11.20 -9.00 -19.57
C GLN A 216 -12.35 -9.99 -19.80
N ASP A 217 -13.31 -9.65 -20.66
CA ASP A 217 -14.44 -10.53 -20.99
C ASP A 217 -13.97 -11.79 -21.72
N MET A 218 -13.02 -11.65 -22.65
CA MET A 218 -12.40 -12.77 -23.35
C MET A 218 -11.66 -13.69 -22.37
N LYS A 219 -10.83 -13.13 -21.48
CA LYS A 219 -10.15 -13.89 -20.41
C LYS A 219 -11.15 -14.67 -19.58
N ASN A 220 -12.20 -14.00 -19.09
CA ASN A 220 -13.22 -14.63 -18.26
C ASN A 220 -13.97 -15.75 -18.99
N SER A 221 -14.23 -15.56 -20.29
CA SER A 221 -14.89 -16.56 -21.13
C SER A 221 -14.00 -17.80 -21.33
N VAL A 222 -12.71 -17.62 -21.61
CA VAL A 222 -11.75 -18.72 -21.75
C VAL A 222 -11.62 -19.52 -20.45
N VAL A 223 -11.55 -18.84 -19.30
CA VAL A 223 -11.45 -19.51 -17.99
C VAL A 223 -12.71 -20.34 -17.70
N ARG A 224 -13.91 -19.82 -18.00
CA ARG A 224 -15.17 -20.56 -17.82
C ARG A 224 -15.28 -21.74 -18.77
N ASP A 225 -14.82 -21.57 -20.01
CA ASP A 225 -14.81 -22.65 -20.99
C ASP A 225 -13.85 -23.77 -20.56
N LEU A 226 -12.64 -23.41 -20.11
CA LEU A 226 -11.68 -24.37 -19.54
C LEU A 226 -12.26 -25.14 -18.35
N GLN A 227 -12.97 -24.46 -17.44
CA GLN A 227 -13.67 -25.11 -16.33
C GLN A 227 -14.72 -26.10 -16.85
N THR A 228 -15.53 -25.70 -17.83
CA THR A 228 -16.58 -26.53 -18.42
C THR A 228 -16.00 -27.77 -19.11
N GLN A 229 -14.90 -27.60 -19.85
CA GLN A 229 -14.17 -28.70 -20.48
C GLN A 229 -13.60 -29.67 -19.43
N CYS A 230 -13.03 -29.14 -18.34
CA CYS A 230 -12.53 -29.97 -17.24
C CYS A 230 -13.66 -30.77 -16.60
N VAL A 231 -14.79 -30.15 -16.28
CA VAL A 231 -15.96 -30.87 -15.72
C VAL A 231 -16.40 -32.00 -16.65
N ARG A 232 -16.54 -31.75 -17.95
CA ARG A 232 -16.90 -32.79 -18.94
C ARG A 232 -15.88 -33.92 -18.98
N TYR A 233 -14.58 -33.59 -18.94
CA TYR A 233 -13.51 -34.57 -18.87
C TYR A 233 -13.65 -35.44 -17.61
N LEU A 234 -13.88 -34.83 -16.45
CA LEU A 234 -14.03 -35.54 -15.17
C LEU A 234 -15.28 -36.43 -15.16
N GLU A 235 -16.42 -35.95 -15.65
CA GLU A 235 -17.66 -36.73 -15.77
C GLU A 235 -17.47 -37.96 -16.67
N GLN A 236 -16.72 -37.82 -17.77
CA GLN A 236 -16.38 -38.94 -18.64
C GLN A 236 -15.39 -39.90 -17.97
N HIS A 237 -14.34 -39.37 -17.34
CA HIS A 237 -13.27 -40.13 -16.70
C HIS A 237 -13.78 -40.98 -15.51
N PHE A 238 -14.74 -40.46 -14.74
CA PHE A 238 -15.35 -41.13 -13.59
C PHE A 238 -16.73 -41.73 -13.88
N SER A 239 -17.09 -41.92 -15.15
CA SER A 239 -18.42 -42.36 -15.57
C SER A 239 -18.89 -43.68 -14.94
N GLU A 240 -17.97 -44.62 -14.69
CA GLU A 240 -18.29 -45.91 -14.04
C GLU A 240 -18.59 -45.80 -12.54
N GLN A 241 -18.22 -44.67 -11.90
CA GLN A 241 -18.26 -44.48 -10.45
C GLN A 241 -19.43 -43.57 -10.01
N GLU A 242 -20.23 -43.04 -10.96
CA GLU A 242 -21.35 -42.10 -10.73
C GLU A 242 -21.00 -40.89 -9.83
N LEU A 243 -19.74 -40.42 -9.88
CA LEU A 243 -19.28 -39.31 -9.04
C LEU A 243 -19.81 -37.96 -9.56
N ASN A 244 -20.39 -37.17 -8.64
CA ASN A 244 -20.99 -35.89 -8.98
C ASN A 244 -20.02 -34.75 -8.65
N VAL A 245 -19.46 -34.11 -9.68
CA VAL A 245 -18.45 -33.05 -9.53
C VAL A 245 -19.10 -31.75 -9.02
N SER A 246 -18.50 -31.13 -8.02
CA SER A 246 -18.75 -29.76 -7.59
C SER A 246 -17.64 -28.85 -8.11
N THR A 247 -17.97 -27.62 -8.51
CA THR A 247 -16.96 -26.70 -9.03
C THR A 247 -17.24 -25.24 -8.69
N LYS A 248 -16.17 -24.45 -8.54
CA LYS A 248 -16.22 -23.01 -8.26
C LYS A 248 -15.01 -22.31 -8.88
N ILE A 249 -15.18 -21.07 -9.32
CA ILE A 249 -14.06 -20.20 -9.71
C ILE A 249 -13.81 -19.21 -8.58
N ASN A 250 -12.59 -19.21 -8.07
CA ASN A 250 -12.07 -18.20 -7.16
C ASN A 250 -11.00 -17.36 -7.86
N THR A 251 -10.55 -16.30 -7.19
CA THR A 251 -9.44 -15.46 -7.63
C THR A 251 -8.38 -15.40 -6.54
N TRP A 252 -7.15 -15.78 -6.87
CA TRP A 252 -5.99 -15.71 -5.99
C TRP A 252 -4.95 -14.79 -6.61
N TYR A 253 -4.54 -13.75 -5.86
CA TYR A 253 -3.59 -12.73 -6.33
C TYR A 253 -3.97 -12.04 -7.67
N GLY A 254 -5.26 -12.02 -8.02
CA GLY A 254 -5.76 -11.50 -9.31
C GLY A 254 -5.87 -12.53 -10.44
N TYR A 255 -5.49 -13.79 -10.20
CA TYR A 255 -5.47 -14.87 -11.19
C TYR A 255 -6.54 -15.95 -10.91
N PRO A 256 -7.02 -16.66 -11.93
CA PRO A 256 -8.07 -17.68 -11.76
C PRO A 256 -7.61 -18.91 -10.98
N ALA A 257 -8.44 -19.33 -10.03
CA ALA A 257 -8.27 -20.58 -9.29
C ALA A 257 -9.56 -21.42 -9.45
N LEU A 258 -9.49 -22.46 -10.28
CA LEU A 258 -10.62 -23.32 -10.61
C LEU A 258 -10.65 -24.48 -9.61
N ARG A 259 -11.67 -24.52 -8.76
CA ARG A 259 -11.82 -25.51 -7.70
C ARG A 259 -12.76 -26.62 -8.14
N PHE A 260 -12.41 -27.85 -7.78
CA PHE A 260 -13.13 -29.08 -8.10
C PHE A 260 -13.18 -29.96 -6.85
N GLY A 261 -14.33 -30.56 -6.59
CA GLY A 261 -14.49 -31.60 -5.56
C GLY A 261 -15.60 -32.55 -5.96
N PHE A 262 -15.90 -33.52 -5.11
CA PHE A 262 -17.09 -34.36 -5.28
C PHE A 262 -18.16 -34.01 -4.25
N LYS A 263 -19.42 -34.00 -4.68
CA LYS A 263 -20.56 -33.61 -3.82
C LYS A 263 -20.84 -34.57 -2.68
N HIS A 264 -20.33 -35.80 -2.73
CA HIS A 264 -20.49 -36.79 -1.66
C HIS A 264 -19.44 -36.66 -0.56
N TRP A 265 -18.42 -35.81 -0.73
CA TRP A 265 -17.46 -35.54 0.33
C TRP A 265 -18.13 -34.80 1.49
N VAL A 266 -17.81 -35.20 2.71
CA VAL A 266 -18.38 -34.63 3.95
C VAL A 266 -17.69 -33.32 4.32
N SER A 267 -16.43 -33.15 3.90
CA SER A 267 -15.60 -31.99 4.17
C SER A 267 -15.55 -31.03 2.98
N ASP A 268 -15.01 -29.83 3.23
CA ASP A 268 -14.71 -28.83 2.19
C ASP A 268 -13.41 -29.14 1.40
N SER A 269 -12.96 -30.41 1.37
CA SER A 269 -11.76 -30.82 0.61
C SER A 269 -11.95 -30.51 -0.88
N ASP A 270 -10.88 -30.07 -1.55
CA ASP A 270 -10.92 -29.77 -2.98
C ASP A 270 -9.56 -29.85 -3.69
N VAL A 271 -9.63 -29.96 -5.01
CA VAL A 271 -8.50 -29.83 -5.94
C VAL A 271 -8.67 -28.52 -6.70
N VAL A 272 -7.61 -27.75 -6.80
CA VAL A 272 -7.61 -26.41 -7.41
C VAL A 272 -6.58 -26.36 -8.53
N LEU A 273 -7.06 -26.19 -9.76
CA LEU A 273 -6.21 -25.78 -10.87
C LEU A 273 -5.99 -24.27 -10.79
N PHE A 274 -4.78 -23.88 -10.38
CA PHE A 274 -4.39 -22.49 -10.24
C PHE A 274 -3.62 -22.01 -11.47
N LEU A 275 -4.22 -21.08 -12.22
CA LEU A 275 -3.64 -20.48 -13.42
C LEU A 275 -2.76 -19.28 -13.03
N ASP A 276 -1.68 -19.56 -12.29
CA ASP A 276 -0.76 -18.55 -11.76
C ASP A 276 0.08 -17.90 -12.86
N GLY A 277 -0.37 -16.74 -13.34
CA GLY A 277 0.31 -15.95 -14.35
C GLY A 277 1.22 -14.86 -13.79
N ARG A 278 1.60 -14.94 -12.52
CA ARG A 278 2.61 -14.02 -11.94
C ARG A 278 3.97 -14.29 -12.56
N GLU A 279 4.78 -13.25 -12.69
CA GLU A 279 6.14 -13.39 -13.23
C GLU A 279 6.96 -14.40 -12.40
N GLY A 280 7.67 -15.30 -13.09
CA GLY A 280 8.45 -16.38 -12.47
C GLY A 280 7.64 -17.53 -11.85
N HIS A 281 6.31 -17.48 -11.89
CA HIS A 281 5.44 -18.53 -11.37
C HIS A 281 4.94 -19.46 -12.49
N ARG A 282 4.32 -20.57 -12.08
CA ARG A 282 3.83 -21.62 -12.99
C ARG A 282 2.43 -22.06 -12.58
N PHE A 283 1.65 -22.53 -13.55
CA PHE A 283 0.37 -23.15 -13.26
C PHE A 283 0.56 -24.36 -12.35
N ALA A 284 -0.40 -24.59 -11.47
CA ALA A 284 -0.27 -25.57 -10.42
C ALA A 284 -1.59 -26.28 -10.14
N VAL A 285 -1.49 -27.49 -9.61
CA VAL A 285 -2.60 -28.18 -8.94
C VAL A 285 -2.33 -28.12 -7.45
N ASN A 286 -3.18 -27.39 -6.72
CA ASN A 286 -3.20 -27.42 -5.26
C ASN A 286 -4.31 -28.36 -4.81
N TYR A 287 -4.10 -29.14 -3.77
CA TYR A 287 -5.14 -30.04 -3.26
C TYR A 287 -5.13 -30.07 -1.74
N TYR A 288 -6.34 -30.09 -1.19
CA TYR A 288 -6.61 -29.74 0.19
C TYR A 288 -7.43 -30.84 0.84
N ALA A 289 -6.89 -31.43 1.91
CA ALA A 289 -7.65 -32.27 2.83
C ALA A 289 -8.10 -31.42 4.02
N CYS A 290 -9.39 -31.10 4.08
CA CYS A 290 -9.98 -30.18 5.05
C CYS A 290 -10.41 -30.88 6.35
N ASP A 291 -10.83 -30.11 7.36
CA ASP A 291 -11.46 -30.63 8.60
C ASP A 291 -10.68 -31.74 9.34
N LEU A 292 -9.34 -31.67 9.31
CA LEU A 292 -8.45 -32.58 10.03
C LEU A 292 -8.35 -32.18 11.51
N LYS A 293 -8.30 -33.18 12.39
CA LYS A 293 -8.24 -33.03 13.85
C LYS A 293 -6.99 -33.72 14.40
N GLY A 294 -6.00 -32.90 14.75
CA GLY A 294 -4.76 -33.33 15.40
C GLY A 294 -3.80 -34.10 14.49
N ASP A 295 -2.63 -34.44 15.03
CA ASP A 295 -1.48 -34.91 14.25
C ASP A 295 -1.73 -36.26 13.57
N ILE A 296 -2.55 -37.14 14.16
CA ILE A 296 -2.86 -38.46 13.59
C ILE A 296 -3.56 -38.34 12.24
N GLN A 297 -4.52 -37.41 12.13
CA GLN A 297 -5.25 -37.22 10.87
C GLN A 297 -4.40 -36.53 9.82
N HIS A 298 -3.51 -35.60 10.24
CA HIS A 298 -2.51 -34.99 9.36
C HIS A 298 -1.52 -36.00 8.81
N GLN A 299 -1.01 -36.90 9.65
CA GLN A 299 -0.10 -37.94 9.22
C GLN A 299 -0.78 -38.89 8.22
N ALA A 300 -2.04 -39.27 8.48
CA ALA A 300 -2.79 -40.09 7.55
C ALA A 300 -3.10 -39.38 6.22
N ALA A 301 -3.38 -38.07 6.25
CA ALA A 301 -3.54 -37.26 5.04
C ALA A 301 -2.23 -37.17 4.25
N TYR A 302 -1.11 -36.96 4.93
CA TYR A 302 0.23 -36.96 4.34
C TYR A 302 0.52 -38.30 3.65
N GLU A 303 0.36 -39.43 4.34
CA GLU A 303 0.62 -40.76 3.79
C GLU A 303 -0.25 -41.09 2.58
N ALA A 304 -1.47 -40.58 2.54
CA ALA A 304 -2.42 -40.82 1.46
C ALA A 304 -2.21 -39.91 0.25
N LEU A 305 -1.79 -38.66 0.48
CA LEU A 305 -1.87 -37.60 -0.52
C LEU A 305 -0.50 -37.08 -0.96
N TYR A 306 0.55 -37.22 -0.17
CA TYR A 306 1.88 -36.80 -0.56
C TYR A 306 2.38 -37.59 -1.78
N GLN A 307 3.02 -36.89 -2.71
CA GLN A 307 3.69 -37.45 -3.89
C GLN A 307 5.11 -36.89 -3.96
N VAL A 308 6.05 -37.65 -4.50
CA VAL A 308 7.47 -37.23 -4.57
C VAL A 308 7.64 -35.96 -5.39
N GLU A 309 6.78 -35.74 -6.36
CA GLU A 309 6.75 -34.59 -7.27
C GLU A 309 6.09 -33.35 -6.65
N CYS A 310 5.60 -33.43 -5.40
CA CYS A 310 5.04 -32.28 -4.70
C CYS A 310 6.11 -31.19 -4.57
N SER A 311 5.80 -30.01 -5.10
CA SER A 311 6.68 -28.85 -4.99
C SER A 311 6.63 -28.22 -3.61
N GLU A 312 5.49 -28.32 -2.92
CA GLU A 312 5.26 -27.65 -1.64
C GLU A 312 4.17 -28.38 -0.84
N GLN A 313 4.30 -28.33 0.48
CA GLN A 313 3.29 -28.79 1.43
C GLN A 313 3.24 -27.84 2.62
N TRP A 314 2.03 -27.60 3.13
CA TRP A 314 1.82 -26.72 4.27
C TRP A 314 0.51 -27.05 4.99
N GLN A 315 0.24 -26.34 6.08
CA GLN A 315 -1.01 -26.47 6.85
C GLN A 315 -1.74 -25.13 6.90
N GLU A 316 -3.07 -25.14 6.81
CA GLU A 316 -3.92 -23.94 6.91
C GLU A 316 -4.97 -24.03 8.03
N ARG A 317 -5.61 -22.89 8.31
CA ARG A 317 -6.76 -22.74 9.23
C ARG A 317 -6.51 -23.37 10.61
N ALA A 318 -5.49 -22.88 11.32
CA ALA A 318 -5.11 -23.40 12.64
C ALA A 318 -4.85 -24.92 12.63
N ASN A 319 -4.15 -25.39 11.58
CA ASN A 319 -3.79 -26.78 11.36
C ASN A 319 -5.00 -27.72 11.23
N THR A 320 -6.07 -27.27 10.58
CA THR A 320 -7.23 -28.12 10.23
C THR A 320 -7.24 -28.54 8.77
N VAL A 321 -6.31 -28.03 7.95
CA VAL A 321 -6.20 -28.38 6.54
C VAL A 321 -4.78 -28.82 6.24
N ALA A 322 -4.62 -29.97 5.60
CA ALA A 322 -3.35 -30.38 4.98
C ALA A 322 -3.37 -29.99 3.50
N CYS A 323 -2.34 -29.27 3.08
CA CYS A 323 -2.26 -28.67 1.77
C CYS A 323 -1.05 -29.19 1.02
N PHE A 324 -1.23 -29.44 -0.27
CA PHE A 324 -0.18 -29.92 -1.15
C PHE A 324 -0.26 -29.17 -2.48
N LYS A 325 0.89 -29.07 -3.16
CA LYS A 325 0.99 -28.39 -4.46
C LYS A 325 1.90 -29.13 -5.42
N LEU A 326 1.43 -29.23 -6.66
CA LEU A 326 2.19 -29.71 -7.80
C LEU A 326 2.32 -28.58 -8.84
N LEU A 327 3.54 -28.29 -9.29
CA LEU A 327 3.78 -27.39 -10.42
C LEU A 327 3.64 -28.14 -11.74
N LEU A 328 2.88 -27.58 -12.69
CA LEU A 328 2.59 -28.21 -13.97
C LEU A 328 3.67 -27.89 -15.01
N ASN A 329 4.26 -28.93 -15.61
CA ASN A 329 5.22 -28.80 -16.73
C ASN A 329 4.50 -28.64 -18.07
N ASP A 330 3.44 -29.40 -18.27
CA ASP A 330 2.57 -29.32 -19.46
C ASP A 330 1.30 -28.56 -19.09
N ILE A 331 1.02 -27.49 -19.84
CA ILE A 331 -0.11 -26.58 -19.63
C ILE A 331 -1.19 -26.73 -20.71
N THR A 332 -1.13 -27.80 -21.51
CA THR A 332 -2.24 -28.16 -22.40
C THR A 332 -3.49 -28.50 -21.57
N PRO A 333 -4.70 -28.14 -22.01
CA PRO A 333 -5.94 -28.46 -21.30
C PRO A 333 -6.02 -29.93 -20.87
N GLU A 334 -5.69 -30.85 -21.77
CA GLU A 334 -5.73 -32.29 -21.52
C GLU A 334 -4.79 -32.72 -20.38
N ALA A 335 -3.53 -32.26 -20.41
CA ALA A 335 -2.56 -32.58 -19.36
C ALA A 335 -2.98 -32.01 -18.00
N MET A 336 -3.50 -30.78 -17.97
CA MET A 336 -4.03 -30.18 -16.75
C MET A 336 -5.21 -30.97 -16.19
N PHE A 337 -6.13 -31.43 -17.05
CA PHE A 337 -7.30 -32.18 -16.61
C PHE A 337 -6.93 -33.57 -16.07
N VAL A 338 -5.93 -34.23 -16.66
CA VAL A 338 -5.36 -35.48 -16.15
C VAL A 338 -4.84 -35.29 -14.73
N GLU A 339 -4.08 -34.23 -14.47
CA GLU A 339 -3.58 -33.96 -13.12
C GLU A 339 -4.70 -33.62 -12.14
N VAL A 340 -5.70 -32.84 -12.55
CA VAL A 340 -6.88 -32.57 -11.69
C VAL A 340 -7.61 -33.88 -11.34
N ALA A 341 -7.86 -34.74 -12.33
CA ALA A 341 -8.52 -36.04 -12.13
C ALA A 341 -7.72 -36.95 -11.20
N ARG A 342 -6.40 -37.03 -11.40
CA ARG A 342 -5.49 -37.84 -10.57
C ARG A 342 -5.59 -37.45 -9.10
N HIS A 343 -5.53 -36.16 -8.79
CA HIS A 343 -5.60 -35.69 -7.40
C HIS A 343 -7.02 -35.79 -6.82
N LEU A 344 -8.06 -35.63 -7.65
CA LEU A 344 -9.43 -35.89 -7.21
C LEU A 344 -9.62 -37.36 -6.80
N ALA A 345 -9.06 -38.30 -7.57
CA ALA A 345 -9.12 -39.73 -7.23
C ALA A 345 -8.35 -40.05 -5.94
N MET A 346 -7.19 -39.43 -5.73
CA MET A 346 -6.42 -39.57 -4.47
C MET A 346 -7.21 -39.02 -3.27
N LEU A 347 -7.79 -37.83 -3.41
CA LEU A 347 -8.63 -37.24 -2.37
C LEU A 347 -9.90 -38.06 -2.14
N ASP A 348 -10.49 -38.64 -3.17
CA ASP A 348 -11.67 -39.49 -3.01
C ASP A 348 -11.37 -40.76 -2.22
N ILE A 349 -10.21 -41.40 -2.47
CA ILE A 349 -9.72 -42.52 -1.66
C ILE A 349 -9.55 -42.09 -0.20
N PHE A 350 -8.98 -40.91 0.03
CA PHE A 350 -8.79 -40.37 1.37
C PHE A 350 -10.14 -40.10 2.07
N GLU A 351 -11.06 -39.36 1.45
CA GLU A 351 -12.37 -39.03 1.99
C GLU A 351 -13.23 -40.28 2.25
N SER A 352 -13.24 -41.24 1.31
CA SER A 352 -14.11 -42.42 1.40
C SER A 352 -13.57 -43.56 2.24
N LYS A 353 -12.24 -43.80 2.27
CA LYS A 353 -11.64 -44.98 2.92
C LYS A 353 -10.81 -44.66 4.16
N ILE A 354 -10.25 -43.46 4.26
CA ILE A 354 -9.36 -43.08 5.36
C ILE A 354 -10.12 -42.24 6.36
N ARG A 355 -10.73 -41.13 5.92
CA ARG A 355 -11.53 -40.25 6.77
C ARG A 355 -12.76 -40.95 7.36
N SER A 356 -13.38 -41.86 6.61
CA SER A 356 -14.53 -42.64 7.10
C SER A 356 -14.23 -43.48 8.34
N LYS A 357 -12.95 -43.75 8.67
CA LYS A 357 -12.55 -44.40 9.93
C LYS A 357 -12.65 -43.48 11.15
N TRP A 358 -12.83 -42.18 10.93
CA TRP A 358 -12.94 -41.15 11.96
C TRP A 358 -14.37 -40.57 12.05
N ALA A 359 -15.27 -41.02 11.17
CA ALA A 359 -16.65 -40.56 11.08
C ALA A 359 -17.53 -41.07 12.23
#